data_AF-A0A060C1Q7-F1
#
_entry.id   AF-A0A060C1Q7-F1
#
_cell.length_a   1.000
_cell.length_b   1.000
_cell.length_c   1.000
_cell.angle_alpha   90.00
_cell.angle_beta   90.00
_cell.angle_gamma   90.00
#
_symmetry.space_group_name_H-M   'P 1'
#
loop_
_entity.id
_entity.type
_entity.pdbx_description
1 polymer ?
#
loop_
_entity_poly.entity_id
_entity_poly.type
_entity_poly.pdbx_seq_one_letter_code
_entity_poly.pdbx_strand_id
1 'polypeptide(L)'
;MQPRRTCARPAPATTARPAWAPHGLGAFNGSGSGGSGGATGPIVSGVSSSLCVDDSNSSTSAGTPIQIWDCNGTGAQSWTVESNGTLQVLGGCLDVTSSGTSAGTKVQYWPCNGTGAQQWTAGANGSLVNPESGL
;
A
#
# COMPACT_ATOMS: atom_id res chain seq x y z
N MET A 1 -32.13 -33.53 55.53
CA MET A 1 -30.69 -33.24 55.57
C MET A 1 -30.18 -33.23 54.12
N GLN A 2 -29.98 -32.05 53.54
CA GLN A 2 -29.36 -31.85 52.22
C GLN A 2 -28.24 -30.80 52.40
N PRO A 3 -26.99 -31.12 52.06
CA PRO A 3 -25.89 -30.18 52.20
C PRO A 3 -25.86 -29.17 51.03
N ARG A 4 -25.68 -27.91 51.40
CA ARG A 4 -25.55 -26.74 50.53
C ARG A 4 -24.31 -26.89 49.63
N ARG A 5 -24.49 -26.76 48.31
CA ARG A 5 -23.38 -26.61 47.36
C ARG A 5 -23.24 -25.14 46.99
N THR A 6 -22.07 -24.58 47.29
CA THR A 6 -21.61 -23.24 46.93
C THR A 6 -21.42 -23.11 45.41
N CYS A 7 -21.86 -22.00 44.83
CA CYS A 7 -21.56 -21.63 43.45
C CYS A 7 -20.08 -21.18 43.35
N ALA A 8 -19.27 -21.88 42.56
CA ALA A 8 -17.94 -21.45 42.16
C ALA A 8 -17.96 -20.97 40.70
N ARG A 9 -17.49 -19.74 40.44
CA ARG A 9 -17.24 -19.18 39.10
C ARG A 9 -15.87 -19.65 38.57
N PRO A 10 -15.78 -20.16 37.32
CA PRO A 10 -14.52 -20.21 36.58
C PRO A 10 -14.33 -18.99 35.65
N ALA A 11 -13.06 -18.68 35.42
CA ALA A 11 -12.43 -17.48 34.85
C ALA A 11 -12.72 -17.18 33.36
N PRO A 12 -12.45 -15.94 32.88
CA PRO A 12 -12.54 -15.60 31.46
C PRO A 12 -11.52 -16.39 30.62
N ALA A 13 -11.98 -16.88 29.47
CA ALA A 13 -11.17 -17.57 28.47
C ALA A 13 -10.03 -16.68 27.98
N THR A 14 -8.80 -17.18 28.09
CA THR A 14 -7.62 -16.57 27.44
C THR A 14 -7.71 -16.89 25.96
N THR A 15 -8.07 -15.90 25.13
CA THR A 15 -7.96 -16.01 23.67
C THR A 15 -6.48 -16.18 23.30
N ALA A 16 -6.15 -17.32 22.70
CA ALA A 16 -4.83 -17.60 22.15
C ALA A 16 -4.49 -16.60 21.02
N ARG A 17 -3.31 -15.99 21.09
CA ARG A 17 -2.79 -15.08 20.06
C ARG A 17 -2.24 -15.90 18.87
N PRO A 18 -2.51 -15.52 17.60
CA PRO A 18 -1.90 -16.17 16.45
C PRO A 18 -0.40 -15.82 16.34
N ALA A 19 0.40 -16.79 15.89
CA ALA A 19 1.87 -16.81 15.91
C ALA A 19 2.54 -16.01 14.76
N TRP A 20 2.10 -14.78 14.49
CA TRP A 20 2.76 -13.88 13.54
C TRP A 20 2.98 -12.50 14.16
N ALA A 21 3.80 -12.46 15.22
CA ALA A 21 4.34 -11.21 15.73
C ALA A 21 5.78 -11.07 15.19
N PRO A 22 6.09 -10.12 14.29
CA PRO A 22 7.47 -9.71 14.09
C PRO A 22 7.98 -9.03 15.37
N HIS A 23 9.27 -9.25 15.63
CA HIS A 23 9.96 -8.92 16.85
C HIS A 23 10.05 -7.40 17.05
N GLY A 24 9.53 -6.91 18.20
CA GLY A 24 9.92 -5.63 18.81
C GLY A 24 9.16 -4.37 18.37
N LEU A 25 7.97 -4.14 18.93
CA LEU A 25 7.35 -2.81 18.93
C LEU A 25 7.88 -2.00 20.12
N GLY A 26 8.66 -0.96 19.84
CA GLY A 26 8.83 0.17 20.75
C GLY A 26 7.49 0.92 20.87
N ALA A 27 7.10 1.26 22.10
CA ALA A 27 5.83 1.90 22.41
C ALA A 27 5.71 3.30 21.79
N PHE A 28 4.74 3.50 20.91
CA PHE A 28 4.15 4.82 20.63
C PHE A 28 2.81 4.91 21.35
N ASN A 29 2.81 5.64 22.46
CA ASN A 29 1.60 6.07 23.16
C ASN A 29 1.01 7.26 22.39
N GLY A 30 0.02 6.99 21.53
CA GLY A 30 -0.72 8.01 20.80
C GLY A 30 -2.06 7.47 20.33
N SER A 31 -3.13 7.82 21.06
CA SER A 31 -4.50 7.60 20.63
C SER A 31 -4.80 8.45 19.40
N GLY A 32 -4.68 7.86 18.22
CA GLY A 32 -5.15 8.40 16.95
C GLY A 32 -6.13 7.43 16.31
N SER A 33 -7.38 7.84 16.19
CA SER A 33 -8.44 7.11 15.49
C SER A 33 -8.09 6.88 14.02
N GLY A 34 -8.54 5.73 13.49
CA GLY A 34 -8.04 5.12 12.27
C GLY A 34 -8.19 5.94 10.98
N GLY A 35 -7.12 5.88 10.19
CA GLY A 35 -7.18 6.04 8.74
C GLY A 35 -6.54 4.80 8.14
N SER A 36 -7.33 3.98 7.44
CA SER A 36 -6.87 2.81 6.68
C SER A 36 -6.13 3.26 5.41
N GLY A 37 -5.07 4.06 5.56
CA GLY A 37 -4.06 4.21 4.51
C GLY A 37 -3.20 2.95 4.57
N GLY A 38 -3.02 2.26 3.45
CA GLY A 38 -2.15 1.09 3.42
C GLY A 38 -0.67 1.50 3.54
N ALA A 39 0.22 0.53 3.35
CA ALA A 39 1.64 0.74 3.58
C ALA A 39 2.19 1.88 2.70
N THR A 40 2.98 2.76 3.31
CA THR A 40 3.72 3.83 2.61
C THR A 40 5.20 3.48 2.57
N GLY A 41 5.83 3.61 1.40
CA GLY A 41 7.26 3.41 1.22
C GLY A 41 7.71 3.36 -0.24
N PRO A 42 8.99 3.08 -0.49
CA PRO A 42 9.50 2.92 -1.84
C PRO A 42 8.95 1.66 -2.51
N ILE A 43 8.58 1.79 -3.79
CA ILE A 43 8.39 0.64 -4.67
C ILE A 43 9.72 0.40 -5.37
N VAL A 44 10.41 -0.67 -4.98
CA VAL A 44 11.73 -1.02 -5.52
C VAL A 44 11.57 -1.73 -6.87
N SER A 45 12.41 -1.38 -7.83
CA SER A 45 12.40 -1.96 -9.17
C SER A 45 12.77 -3.44 -9.15
N GLY A 46 12.12 -4.23 -10.00
CA GLY A 46 12.51 -5.62 -10.26
C GLY A 46 13.85 -5.77 -10.98
N VAL A 47 14.44 -4.68 -11.50
CA VAL A 47 15.72 -4.69 -12.22
C VAL A 47 16.92 -4.55 -11.27
N SER A 48 16.79 -3.76 -10.21
CA SER A 48 17.83 -3.53 -9.19
C SER A 48 17.21 -3.02 -7.91
N SER A 49 17.73 -3.46 -6.76
CA SER A 49 17.30 -2.96 -5.45
C SER A 49 17.74 -1.52 -5.14
N SER A 50 18.62 -0.95 -5.96
CA SER A 50 19.05 0.45 -5.87
C SER A 50 18.13 1.42 -6.63
N LEU A 51 17.16 0.90 -7.38
CA LEU A 51 16.27 1.69 -8.22
C LEU A 51 14.82 1.63 -7.71
N CYS A 52 14.13 2.76 -7.75
CA CYS A 52 12.79 2.96 -7.21
C CYS A 52 11.86 3.59 -8.26
N VAL A 53 10.56 3.30 -8.14
CA VAL A 53 9.51 4.03 -8.88
C VAL A 53 9.45 5.47 -8.37
N ASP A 54 9.51 6.42 -9.29
CA ASP A 54 9.77 7.84 -8.98
C ASP A 54 8.84 8.74 -9.81
N ASP A 55 8.18 9.69 -9.14
CA ASP A 55 7.51 10.81 -9.80
C ASP A 55 8.54 11.83 -10.29
N SER A 56 8.67 11.95 -11.61
CA SER A 56 9.78 12.68 -12.24
C SER A 56 9.84 14.13 -11.76
N ASN A 57 10.97 14.50 -11.15
CA ASN A 57 11.22 15.84 -10.60
C ASN A 57 10.25 16.26 -9.47
N SER A 58 9.56 15.31 -8.81
CA SER A 58 8.54 15.62 -7.80
C SER A 58 7.44 16.57 -8.31
N SER A 59 7.05 16.43 -9.58
CA SER A 59 6.11 17.33 -10.24
C SER A 59 4.67 16.80 -10.11
N THR A 60 3.81 17.59 -9.48
CA THR A 60 2.38 17.28 -9.35
C THR A 60 1.54 17.69 -10.57
N SER A 61 2.19 17.93 -11.72
CA SER A 61 1.50 18.22 -12.97
C SER A 61 0.92 16.94 -13.57
N ALA A 62 -0.35 16.99 -14.01
CA ALA A 62 -0.99 15.87 -14.68
C ALA A 62 -0.21 15.48 -15.95
N GLY A 63 0.12 14.19 -16.09
CA GLY A 63 0.91 13.66 -17.20
C GLY A 63 2.42 13.66 -16.94
N THR A 64 2.87 14.04 -15.73
CA THR A 64 4.28 13.87 -15.34
C THR A 64 4.66 12.40 -15.49
N PRO A 65 5.75 12.05 -16.20
CA PRO A 65 6.15 10.66 -16.35
C PRO A 65 6.50 10.02 -15.00
N ILE A 66 6.09 8.77 -14.81
CA ILE A 66 6.66 7.95 -13.75
C ILE A 66 7.87 7.22 -14.31
N GLN A 67 8.97 7.28 -13.58
CA GLN A 67 10.26 6.78 -14.02
C GLN A 67 10.85 5.79 -13.02
N ILE A 68 11.93 5.13 -13.44
CA ILE A 68 12.79 4.35 -12.57
C ILE A 68 14.04 5.19 -12.30
N TRP A 69 14.28 5.52 -11.04
CA TRP A 69 15.39 6.37 -10.62
C TRP A 69 16.11 5.81 -9.40
N ASP A 70 17.33 6.27 -9.12
CA ASP A 70 18.06 5.87 -7.92
C ASP A 70 17.21 6.15 -6.67
N CYS A 71 17.10 5.14 -5.81
CA CYS A 71 16.42 5.26 -4.53
C CYS A 71 17.11 6.34 -3.69
N ASN A 72 16.40 7.43 -3.39
CA ASN A 72 16.96 8.63 -2.76
C ASN A 72 16.16 9.13 -1.54
N GLY A 73 15.05 8.44 -1.19
CA GLY A 73 14.27 8.73 0.01
C GLY A 73 13.44 10.01 -0.05
N THR A 74 13.28 10.61 -1.23
CA THR A 74 12.44 11.79 -1.43
C THR A 74 10.95 11.43 -1.49
N GLY A 75 10.09 12.46 -1.36
CA GLY A 75 8.64 12.29 -1.47
C GLY A 75 8.17 11.74 -2.82
N ALA A 76 8.93 11.97 -3.91
CA ALA A 76 8.66 11.41 -5.24
C ALA A 76 8.73 9.88 -5.31
N GLN A 77 9.32 9.23 -4.30
CA GLN A 77 9.46 7.77 -4.23
C GLN A 77 8.66 7.17 -3.07
N SER A 78 7.90 8.00 -2.34
CA SER A 78 7.11 7.55 -1.20
C SER A 78 5.68 7.25 -1.64
N TRP A 79 5.44 6.00 -2.03
CA TRP A 79 4.15 5.54 -2.52
C TRP A 79 3.32 4.97 -1.39
N THR A 80 2.07 5.42 -1.28
CA THR A 80 1.07 4.82 -0.38
C THR A 80 0.18 3.87 -1.16
N VAL A 81 0.10 2.62 -0.71
CA VAL A 81 -0.90 1.67 -1.19
C VAL A 81 -2.22 1.99 -0.52
N GLU A 82 -3.23 2.39 -1.26
CA GLU A 82 -4.54 2.70 -0.68
C GLU A 82 -5.47 1.49 -0.71
N SER A 83 -6.38 1.43 0.27
CA SER A 83 -7.37 0.35 0.36
C SER A 83 -8.33 0.29 -0.82
N ASN A 84 -8.42 1.37 -1.61
CA ASN A 84 -9.24 1.47 -2.81
C ASN A 84 -8.53 0.96 -4.09
N GLY A 85 -7.31 0.41 -3.98
CA GLY A 85 -6.54 -0.14 -5.12
C GLY A 85 -5.64 0.86 -5.84
N THR A 86 -5.59 2.12 -5.39
CA THR A 86 -4.69 3.13 -5.95
C THR A 86 -3.30 3.08 -5.31
N LEU A 87 -2.27 3.45 -6.07
CA LEU A 87 -0.94 3.77 -5.58
C LEU A 87 -0.75 5.28 -5.64
N GLN A 88 -0.55 5.93 -4.50
CA GLN A 88 -0.52 7.40 -4.42
C GLN A 88 0.86 7.95 -4.09
N VAL A 89 1.22 9.05 -4.74
CA VAL A 89 2.46 9.81 -4.49
C VAL A 89 2.15 11.29 -4.58
N LEU A 90 2.69 12.11 -3.68
CA LEU A 90 2.55 13.58 -3.71
C LEU A 90 1.10 14.11 -3.90
N GLY A 91 0.09 13.32 -3.51
CA GLY A 91 -1.35 13.66 -3.63
C GLY A 91 -2.03 13.24 -4.94
N GLY A 92 -1.32 12.59 -5.87
CA GLY A 92 -1.87 12.00 -7.08
C GLY A 92 -1.70 10.49 -7.14
N CYS A 93 -2.15 9.90 -8.24
CA CYS A 93 -2.21 8.46 -8.46
C CYS A 93 -1.23 8.01 -9.56
N LEU A 94 -0.70 6.81 -9.40
CA LEU A 94 -0.07 6.03 -10.47
C LEU A 94 -1.15 5.71 -11.52
N ASP A 95 -0.98 6.18 -12.75
CA ASP A 95 -2.03 6.21 -13.77
C ASP A 95 -1.53 5.66 -15.10
N VAL A 96 -2.29 4.76 -15.73
CA VAL A 96 -2.03 4.31 -17.10
C VAL A 96 -2.54 5.37 -18.07
N THR A 97 -1.65 5.95 -18.87
CA THR A 97 -1.98 7.07 -19.76
C THR A 97 -3.19 6.76 -20.64
N SER A 98 -4.25 7.56 -20.49
CA SER A 98 -5.48 7.48 -21.28
C SER A 98 -6.21 6.12 -21.22
N SER A 99 -6.05 5.35 -20.13
CA SER A 99 -6.58 3.99 -20.01
C SER A 99 -6.11 3.04 -21.13
N GLY A 100 -4.91 3.27 -21.68
CA GLY A 100 -4.38 2.44 -22.75
C GLY A 100 -4.15 0.99 -22.29
N THR A 101 -4.65 0.02 -23.07
CA THR A 101 -4.53 -1.42 -22.76
C THR A 101 -3.47 -2.13 -23.60
N SER A 102 -2.75 -1.40 -24.46
CA SER A 102 -1.68 -1.95 -25.29
C SER A 102 -0.34 -1.95 -24.57
N ALA A 103 0.49 -2.96 -24.84
CA ALA A 103 1.86 -3.02 -24.34
C ALA A 103 2.65 -1.78 -24.77
N GLY A 104 3.37 -1.18 -23.82
CA GLY A 104 4.13 0.07 -24.05
C GLY A 104 3.36 1.36 -23.74
N THR A 105 2.08 1.28 -23.36
CA THR A 105 1.36 2.42 -22.77
C THR A 105 2.15 2.93 -21.56
N LYS A 106 2.33 4.25 -21.47
CA LYS A 106 3.10 4.88 -20.40
C LYS A 106 2.30 4.94 -19.11
N VAL A 107 3.05 5.03 -18.01
CA VAL A 107 2.52 5.30 -16.68
C VAL A 107 2.91 6.72 -16.30
N GLN A 108 1.98 7.45 -15.70
CA GLN A 108 2.09 8.87 -15.40
C GLN A 108 1.55 9.17 -14.00
N TYR A 109 1.91 10.31 -13.48
CA TYR A 109 1.19 10.97 -12.40
C TYR A 109 -0.09 11.56 -12.97
N TRP A 110 -1.22 11.30 -12.31
CA TRP A 110 -2.47 11.97 -12.61
C TRP A 110 -3.26 12.25 -11.33
N PRO A 111 -4.05 13.34 -11.27
CA PRO A 111 -5.03 13.51 -10.21
C PRO A 111 -5.91 12.27 -10.06
N CYS A 112 -6.09 11.79 -8.83
CA CYS A 112 -6.90 10.62 -8.58
C CYS A 112 -8.35 10.87 -9.03
N ASN A 113 -8.88 10.01 -9.90
CA ASN A 113 -10.16 10.18 -10.57
C ASN A 113 -11.08 8.94 -10.50
N GLY A 114 -10.62 7.86 -9.86
CA GLY A 114 -11.41 6.65 -9.62
C GLY A 114 -11.61 5.74 -10.84
N THR A 115 -10.89 5.99 -11.94
CA THR A 115 -10.94 5.15 -13.15
C THR A 115 -10.13 3.85 -12.98
N GLY A 116 -10.35 2.88 -13.88
CA GLY A 116 -9.59 1.64 -13.94
C GLY A 116 -8.10 1.85 -14.22
N ALA A 117 -7.73 2.93 -14.92
CA ALA A 117 -6.34 3.30 -15.20
C ALA A 117 -5.50 3.56 -13.95
N GLN A 118 -6.13 3.81 -12.80
CA GLN A 118 -5.46 4.12 -11.53
C GLN A 118 -5.49 2.95 -10.55
N GLN A 119 -5.99 1.79 -10.98
CA GLN A 119 -6.10 0.59 -10.17
C GLN A 119 -4.89 -0.31 -10.39
N TRP A 120 -4.34 -0.83 -9.31
CA TRP A 120 -3.17 -1.68 -9.33
C TRP A 120 -3.35 -2.86 -8.39
N THR A 121 -2.95 -4.04 -8.85
CA THR A 121 -2.88 -5.25 -8.05
C THR A 121 -1.49 -5.84 -8.10
N ALA A 122 -1.11 -6.57 -7.05
CA ALA A 122 0.11 -7.35 -7.08
C ALA A 122 -0.08 -8.53 -8.04
N GLY A 123 0.77 -8.60 -9.06
CA GLY A 123 0.86 -9.73 -9.98
C GLY A 123 1.82 -10.82 -9.48
N ALA A 124 2.02 -11.82 -10.34
CA ALA A 124 3.04 -12.83 -10.09
C ALA A 124 4.44 -12.21 -10.03
N ASN A 125 5.34 -12.81 -9.25
CA ASN A 125 6.74 -12.38 -9.11
C ASN A 125 6.92 -10.93 -8.60
N GLY A 126 5.92 -10.37 -7.92
CA GLY A 126 5.99 -9.02 -7.35
C GLY A 126 5.80 -7.90 -8.37
N SER A 127 5.22 -8.18 -9.55
CA SER A 127 4.84 -7.13 -10.49
C SER A 127 3.64 -6.32 -9.98
N LEU A 128 3.46 -5.13 -10.54
CA LEU A 128 2.23 -4.35 -10.43
C LEU A 128 1.47 -4.51 -11.74
N VAL A 129 0.20 -4.87 -11.65
CA VAL A 129 -0.67 -5.12 -12.80
C VAL A 129 -1.85 -4.18 -12.74
N ASN A 130 -2.16 -3.55 -13.86
CA ASN A 130 -3.40 -2.82 -14.02
C ASN A 130 -4.53 -3.80 -14.40
N PRO A 131 -5.58 -3.98 -13.58
CA PRO A 131 -6.61 -4.99 -13.85
C PRO A 131 -7.44 -4.74 -15.12
N GLU A 132 -7.49 -3.49 -15.62
CA GLU A 132 -8.23 -3.15 -16.85
C GLU A 132 -7.50 -3.65 -18.10
N SER A 133 -6.16 -3.57 -18.13
CA SER A 133 -5.34 -4.07 -19.24
C SER A 133 -4.86 -5.52 -19.07
N GLY A 134 -4.71 -5.98 -17.82
CA GLY A 134 -4.05 -7.24 -17.48
C GLY A 134 -2.54 -7.21 -17.64
N LEU A 135 -1.95 -6.01 -17.84
CA LEU A 135 -0.51 -5.77 -17.99
C LEU A 135 0.11 -5.16 -16.73
#